data_AF-A0A9E5CX49-F1
#
_entry.id   AF-A0A9E5CX49-F1
#
_cell.length_a   1.000
_cell.length_b   1.000
_cell.length_c   1.000
_cell.angle_alpha   90.00
_cell.angle_beta   90.00
_cell.angle_gamma   90.00
#
_symmetry.space_group_name_H-M   'P 1'
#
loop_
_entity.id
_entity.type
_entity.pdbx_description
1 polymer ?
#
loop_
_entity_poly.entity_id
_entity_poly.type
_entity_poly.pdbx_seq_one_letter_code
_entity_poly.pdbx_strand_id
1 'polypeptide(L)'
;SALLNAYSHMVGFDMNNWGPAAAWTLEEPPAGSWANPYPVNYYASAGVAWAPAVMWMSSLYEAFGRSYFMRGYIEEVAAGAATTLTAEFSGTGQYGTYVAGLSLEQASNGAPARGMADGENSAWCIYTPNADFGNAEVTELWYPVVFLGRNVQPDSGGYGTFRGGLGHTAVWMVKNTPGIEYQCGCAGMRSKVLANHGMFGAYPGWPDRGSYAHDTNLKELIEKQQPLVHERGDPEDPIMAKILTAKVLETNIITPFITPELLQEYDVIMHPISGAQALGDPLERDPEQVAIDLTKGWTRERIASDVHGVVVSYDEAAKEWKADAAATDKKRDGMRQARKDRSVPFKEWWAQEREKIQAKENMDSAVIEMWRGSMELSPEYGAELRAFWKLPEDFTF
;
A
#
# COMPACT_ATOMS: atom_id res chain seq x y z
N SER A 1 2.48 14.18 -16.64
CA SER A 1 3.48 14.13 -15.55
C SER A 1 3.74 12.70 -15.09
N ALA A 2 2.73 11.95 -14.66
CA ALA A 2 2.88 10.56 -14.18
C ALA A 2 3.62 9.63 -15.16
N LEU A 3 3.29 9.66 -16.46
CA LEU A 3 3.95 8.82 -17.47
C LEU A 3 5.45 9.12 -17.58
N LEU A 4 5.81 10.40 -17.63
CA LEU A 4 7.21 10.85 -17.70
C LEU A 4 7.97 10.45 -16.43
N ASN A 5 7.33 10.55 -15.28
CA ASN A 5 7.92 10.14 -14.01
C ASN A 5 8.19 8.63 -13.99
N ALA A 6 7.19 7.80 -14.31
CA ALA A 6 7.35 6.36 -14.44
C ALA A 6 8.46 5.98 -15.44
N TYR A 7 8.47 6.63 -16.62
CA TYR A 7 9.54 6.44 -17.60
C TYR A 7 10.92 6.78 -17.06
N SER A 8 11.07 7.92 -16.36
CA SER A 8 12.37 8.32 -15.79
C SER A 8 12.89 7.33 -14.75
N HIS A 9 12.01 6.61 -14.05
CA HIS A 9 12.43 5.62 -13.06
C HIS A 9 12.82 4.28 -13.69
N MET A 10 12.12 3.88 -14.75
CA MET A 10 12.27 2.54 -15.33
C MET A 10 13.21 2.48 -16.53
N VAL A 11 13.31 3.56 -17.31
CA VAL A 11 14.02 3.55 -18.61
C VAL A 11 14.97 4.75 -18.72
N GLY A 12 14.47 5.95 -18.44
CA GLY A 12 15.15 7.21 -18.77
C GLY A 12 15.81 7.92 -17.60
N PHE A 13 16.42 7.17 -16.67
CA PHE A 13 17.03 7.74 -15.45
C PHE A 13 18.16 8.74 -15.75
N ASP A 14 18.74 8.70 -16.94
CA ASP A 14 19.75 9.62 -17.46
C ASP A 14 19.21 10.64 -18.49
N MET A 15 17.90 10.62 -18.80
CA MET A 15 17.26 11.43 -19.84
C MET A 15 16.25 12.43 -19.28
N ASN A 16 16.74 13.54 -18.74
CA ASN A 16 15.93 14.58 -18.10
C ASN A 16 15.51 15.72 -19.07
N ASN A 17 14.78 15.40 -20.13
CA ASN A 17 14.19 16.39 -21.05
C ASN A 17 12.93 15.84 -21.76
N TRP A 18 12.32 16.65 -22.64
CA TRP A 18 11.11 16.27 -23.39
C TRP A 18 11.37 15.40 -24.62
N GLY A 19 12.63 15.12 -24.97
CA GLY A 19 13.01 14.33 -26.14
C GLY A 19 12.38 12.94 -26.19
N PRO A 20 12.36 12.16 -25.09
CA PRO A 20 11.71 10.85 -25.08
C PRO A 20 10.22 10.90 -25.43
N ALA A 21 9.50 11.95 -25.02
CA ALA A 21 8.08 12.10 -25.32
C ALA A 21 7.82 12.26 -26.83
N ALA A 22 8.78 12.79 -27.60
CA ALA A 22 8.65 12.90 -29.05
C ALA A 22 8.67 11.55 -29.76
N ALA A 23 9.16 10.49 -29.10
CA ALA A 23 9.18 9.13 -29.63
C ALA A 23 7.93 8.32 -29.24
N TRP A 24 7.02 8.88 -28.43
CA TRP A 24 5.83 8.18 -27.97
C TRP A 24 4.64 8.45 -28.87
N THR A 25 3.89 7.39 -29.16
CA THR A 25 2.51 7.52 -29.64
C THR A 25 1.60 7.41 -28.43
N LEU A 26 0.94 8.50 -28.08
CA LEU A 26 0.00 8.56 -26.97
C LEU A 26 -1.41 8.69 -27.55
N GLU A 27 -2.27 7.74 -27.19
CA GLU A 27 -3.71 7.88 -27.40
C GLU A 27 -4.29 8.74 -26.28
N GLU A 28 -5.08 9.74 -26.67
CA GLU A 28 -5.72 10.62 -25.70
C GLU A 28 -6.80 9.84 -24.93
N PRO A 29 -6.82 9.90 -23.59
CA PRO A 29 -7.86 9.24 -22.82
C PRO A 29 -9.25 9.78 -23.19
N PRO A 30 -10.31 8.94 -23.16
CA PRO A 30 -11.66 9.36 -23.52
C PRO A 30 -12.11 10.61 -22.75
N ALA A 31 -12.76 11.53 -23.45
CA ALA A 31 -13.35 12.72 -22.85
C ALA A 31 -14.34 12.34 -21.74
N GLY A 32 -14.18 12.93 -20.55
CA GLY A 32 -14.99 12.61 -19.37
C GLY A 32 -14.42 11.47 -18.52
N SER A 33 -13.35 10.79 -18.96
CA SER A 33 -12.61 9.87 -18.09
C SER A 33 -11.89 10.62 -16.97
N TRP A 34 -11.46 9.89 -15.93
CA TRP A 34 -10.69 10.47 -14.82
C TRP A 34 -9.37 11.14 -15.29
N ALA A 35 -8.80 10.65 -16.40
CA ALA A 35 -7.55 11.15 -16.97
C ALA A 35 -7.75 12.31 -17.96
N ASN A 36 -8.99 12.53 -18.44
CA ASN A 36 -9.36 13.63 -19.34
C ASN A 36 -10.75 14.19 -19.02
N PRO A 37 -10.97 14.77 -17.82
CA PRO A 37 -12.31 15.12 -17.36
C PRO A 37 -12.83 16.45 -17.91
N TYR A 38 -11.94 17.41 -18.18
CA TYR A 38 -12.29 18.80 -18.49
C TYR A 38 -13.09 19.04 -19.78
N PRO A 39 -12.98 18.21 -20.83
CA PRO A 39 -13.87 18.33 -21.99
C PRO A 39 -15.36 18.16 -21.65
N VAL A 40 -15.70 17.42 -20.58
CA VAL A 40 -17.08 17.15 -20.16
C VAL A 40 -17.44 17.87 -18.87
N ASN A 41 -16.50 17.99 -17.94
CA ASN A 41 -16.71 18.62 -16.64
C ASN A 41 -15.57 19.59 -16.29
N TYR A 42 -15.79 20.88 -16.59
CA TYR A 42 -14.85 21.95 -16.24
C TYR A 42 -14.59 22.08 -14.73
N TYR A 43 -15.56 21.68 -13.89
CA TYR A 43 -15.47 21.76 -12.43
C TYR A 43 -14.85 20.50 -11.79
N ALA A 44 -14.33 19.56 -12.59
CA ALA A 44 -13.67 18.38 -12.06
C ALA A 44 -12.48 18.76 -11.15
N SER A 45 -12.48 18.27 -9.92
CA SER A 45 -11.40 18.51 -8.96
C SER A 45 -10.18 17.66 -9.30
N ALA A 46 -9.01 18.29 -9.29
CA ALA A 46 -7.71 17.62 -9.45
C ALA A 46 -6.86 17.67 -8.17
N GLY A 47 -7.46 17.99 -7.01
CA GLY A 47 -6.73 18.18 -5.75
C GLY A 47 -5.90 16.97 -5.31
N VAL A 48 -6.33 15.75 -5.66
CA VAL A 48 -5.59 14.50 -5.39
C VAL A 48 -5.46 13.66 -6.68
N ALA A 49 -5.01 14.29 -7.77
CA ALA A 49 -4.79 13.62 -9.05
C ALA A 49 -3.75 12.47 -8.97
N TRP A 50 -2.92 12.45 -7.92
CA TRP A 50 -2.02 11.34 -7.63
C TRP A 50 -2.75 10.02 -7.33
N ALA A 51 -3.98 10.06 -6.84
CA ALA A 51 -4.68 8.83 -6.47
C ALA A 51 -4.85 7.84 -7.64
N PRO A 52 -5.43 8.24 -8.78
CA PRO A 52 -5.46 7.35 -9.93
C PRO A 52 -4.11 7.24 -10.65
N ALA A 53 -3.27 8.29 -10.63
CA ALA A 53 -1.97 8.26 -11.27
C ALA A 53 -1.01 7.22 -10.66
N VAL A 54 -0.99 7.05 -9.35
CA VAL A 54 -0.14 6.06 -8.66
C VAL A 54 -0.54 4.63 -9.03
N MET A 55 -1.84 4.33 -9.10
CA MET A 55 -2.32 3.01 -9.54
C MET A 55 -1.81 2.71 -10.95
N TRP A 56 -1.99 3.67 -11.86
CA TRP A 56 -1.58 3.51 -13.24
C TRP A 56 -0.06 3.39 -13.41
N MET A 57 0.73 4.25 -12.75
CA MET A 57 2.19 4.19 -12.78
C MET A 57 2.70 2.84 -12.28
N SER A 58 2.12 2.32 -11.20
CA SER A 58 2.52 1.02 -10.67
C SER A 58 2.21 -0.13 -11.62
N SER A 59 1.10 -0.07 -12.35
CA SER A 59 0.81 -1.02 -13.44
C SER A 59 1.85 -0.96 -14.57
N LEU A 60 2.44 0.21 -14.83
CA LEU A 60 3.54 0.33 -15.80
C LEU A 60 4.80 -0.41 -15.32
N TYR A 61 5.13 -0.38 -14.02
CA TYR A 61 6.24 -1.19 -13.49
C TYR A 61 6.04 -2.66 -13.81
N GLU A 62 4.83 -3.18 -13.62
CA GLU A 62 4.58 -4.58 -13.96
C GLU A 62 4.64 -4.87 -15.46
N ALA A 63 4.19 -3.94 -16.31
CA ALA A 63 4.22 -4.11 -17.76
C ALA A 63 5.65 -4.06 -18.32
N PHE A 64 6.44 -3.05 -17.94
CA PHE A 64 7.84 -2.92 -18.34
C PHE A 64 8.72 -4.00 -17.71
N GLY A 65 8.47 -4.37 -16.45
CA GLY A 65 9.15 -5.47 -15.77
C GLY A 65 9.04 -6.80 -16.52
N ARG A 66 7.87 -7.11 -17.11
CA ARG A 66 7.72 -8.29 -18.00
C ARG A 66 8.60 -8.19 -19.25
N SER A 67 8.73 -6.99 -19.82
CA SER A 67 9.57 -6.76 -21.01
C SER A 67 11.06 -6.93 -20.71
N TYR A 68 11.52 -6.42 -19.56
CA TYR A 68 12.88 -6.63 -19.09
C TYR A 68 13.19 -8.09 -18.81
N PHE A 69 12.25 -8.78 -18.13
CA PHE A 69 12.37 -10.20 -17.87
C PHE A 69 12.50 -11.02 -19.16
N MET A 70 11.63 -10.78 -20.16
CA MET A 70 11.68 -11.47 -21.44
C MET A 70 12.99 -11.26 -22.20
N ARG A 71 13.61 -10.08 -22.05
CA ARG A 71 14.89 -9.75 -22.68
C ARG A 71 16.11 -10.25 -21.91
N GLY A 72 15.93 -10.62 -20.64
CA GLY A 72 17.00 -11.10 -19.75
C GLY A 72 17.65 -10.04 -18.87
N TYR A 73 17.11 -8.81 -18.83
CA TYR A 73 17.56 -7.75 -17.92
C TYR A 73 16.87 -7.89 -16.57
N ILE A 74 17.20 -8.95 -15.84
CA ILE A 74 16.55 -9.29 -14.56
C ILE A 74 16.78 -8.20 -13.52
N GLU A 75 17.93 -7.52 -13.60
CA GLU A 75 18.33 -6.40 -12.75
C GLU A 75 17.39 -5.19 -12.87
N GLU A 76 16.74 -5.00 -14.02
CA GLU A 76 15.81 -3.89 -14.28
C GLU A 76 14.35 -4.24 -13.93
N VAL A 77 14.07 -5.50 -13.59
CA VAL A 77 12.72 -5.93 -13.23
C VAL A 77 12.38 -5.36 -11.85
N ALA A 78 11.28 -4.64 -11.77
CA ALA A 78 10.70 -4.16 -10.53
C ALA A 78 9.19 -4.48 -10.49
N ALA A 79 8.72 -4.93 -9.33
CA ALA A 79 7.31 -5.15 -9.06
C ALA A 79 6.53 -3.83 -9.00
N GLY A 80 5.23 -3.90 -8.71
CA GLY A 80 4.42 -2.72 -8.46
C GLY A 80 4.94 -1.86 -7.29
N ALA A 81 4.76 -0.56 -7.43
CA ALA A 81 5.00 0.43 -6.41
C ALA A 81 4.04 0.32 -5.20
N ALA A 82 4.50 0.88 -4.08
CA ALA A 82 3.65 1.20 -2.94
C ALA A 82 2.57 2.23 -3.32
N THR A 83 1.43 2.18 -2.62
CA THR A 83 0.46 3.28 -2.65
C THR A 83 0.83 4.31 -1.58
N THR A 84 0.42 5.56 -1.72
CA THR A 84 0.83 6.60 -0.78
C THR A 84 -0.36 7.07 0.05
N LEU A 85 -0.30 6.89 1.37
CA LEU A 85 -1.26 7.48 2.30
C LEU A 85 -0.74 8.86 2.74
N THR A 86 -1.56 9.90 2.58
CA THR A 86 -1.21 11.25 3.02
C THR A 86 -1.61 11.46 4.47
N ALA A 87 -0.76 12.12 5.24
CA ALA A 87 -1.10 12.66 6.55
C ALA A 87 -0.96 14.17 6.48
N GLU A 88 -2.07 14.87 6.69
CA GLU A 88 -2.17 16.32 6.63
C GLU A 88 -2.64 16.86 7.99
N PHE A 89 -2.05 17.98 8.40
CA PHE A 89 -2.42 18.69 9.61
C PHE A 89 -2.90 20.09 9.26
N SER A 90 -4.01 20.50 9.85
CA SER A 90 -4.54 21.87 9.75
C SER A 90 -4.99 22.36 11.12
N GLY A 91 -4.63 23.57 11.53
CA GLY A 91 -5.05 24.12 12.82
C GLY A 91 -4.11 25.17 13.37
N THR A 92 -4.21 25.46 14.67
CA THR A 92 -3.32 26.45 15.31
C THR A 92 -2.05 25.76 15.79
N GLY A 93 -0.89 26.14 15.28
CA GLY A 93 0.40 25.61 15.71
C GLY A 93 0.85 26.10 17.09
N GLN A 94 1.96 25.56 17.56
CA GLN A 94 2.58 25.84 18.86
C GLN A 94 3.05 27.29 19.06
N TYR A 95 3.17 28.06 17.98
CA TYR A 95 3.55 29.47 18.01
C TYR A 95 2.35 30.41 17.84
N GLY A 96 1.12 29.89 17.89
CA GLY A 96 -0.12 30.66 17.69
C GLY A 96 -0.40 31.03 16.22
N THR A 97 0.39 30.52 15.28
CA THR A 97 0.18 30.69 13.84
C THR A 97 -0.65 29.54 13.29
N TYR A 98 -1.51 29.81 12.30
CA TYR A 98 -2.21 28.74 11.60
C TYR A 98 -1.23 27.91 10.76
N VAL A 99 -1.28 26.59 10.91
CA VAL A 99 -0.50 25.62 10.15
C VAL A 99 -1.44 24.81 9.26
N ALA A 100 -1.03 24.59 8.02
CA ALA A 100 -1.68 23.67 7.10
C ALA A 100 -0.59 23.03 6.26
N GLY A 101 -0.51 21.70 6.27
CA GLY A 101 0.50 21.04 5.46
C GLY A 101 0.49 19.54 5.56
N LEU A 102 1.25 18.96 4.64
CA LEU A 102 1.40 17.54 4.43
C LEU A 102 2.66 17.05 5.13
N SER A 103 2.55 16.02 5.94
CA SER A 103 3.72 15.29 6.43
C SER A 103 4.46 14.64 5.26
N LEU A 104 5.79 14.64 5.30
CA LEU A 104 6.60 13.99 4.28
C LEU A 104 6.94 12.54 4.63
N GLU A 105 6.34 11.96 5.67
CA GLU A 105 6.54 10.54 6.03
C GLU A 105 6.32 9.60 4.85
N GLN A 106 5.28 9.86 4.08
CA GLN A 106 4.88 9.11 2.90
C GLN A 106 5.87 9.16 1.72
N ALA A 107 6.86 10.07 1.76
CA ALA A 107 7.95 10.12 0.79
C ALA A 107 8.99 9.00 1.02
N SER A 108 8.68 8.03 1.87
CA SER A 108 9.54 6.89 2.23
C SER A 108 8.72 5.61 2.38
N ASN A 109 7.96 5.29 1.33
CA ASN A 109 7.36 3.97 1.22
C ASN A 109 8.44 2.88 1.04
N GLY A 110 8.01 1.63 1.06
CA GLY A 110 8.83 0.53 0.56
C GLY A 110 9.16 0.69 -0.93
N ALA A 111 10.33 0.24 -1.35
CA ALA A 111 10.67 0.08 -2.76
C ALA A 111 10.11 -1.24 -3.31
N PRO A 112 9.75 -1.33 -4.60
CA PRO A 112 9.29 -2.58 -5.20
C PRO A 112 10.31 -3.72 -5.06
N ALA A 113 9.84 -4.96 -4.95
CA ALA A 113 10.71 -6.12 -5.12
C ALA A 113 11.35 -6.10 -6.52
N ARG A 114 12.62 -6.51 -6.59
CA ARG A 114 13.39 -6.56 -7.84
C ARG A 114 13.42 -8.00 -8.37
N GLY A 115 13.81 -8.15 -9.64
CA GLY A 115 13.96 -9.48 -10.26
C GLY A 115 14.98 -10.40 -9.59
N MET A 116 15.83 -9.84 -8.71
CA MET A 116 16.93 -10.56 -8.05
C MET A 116 17.10 -10.26 -6.56
N ALA A 117 16.24 -9.41 -5.96
CA ALA A 117 16.38 -9.00 -4.57
C ALA A 117 15.06 -8.43 -4.02
N ASP A 118 14.92 -8.47 -2.69
CA ASP A 118 13.85 -7.75 -1.99
C ASP A 118 13.91 -6.25 -2.28
N GLY A 119 12.78 -5.56 -2.08
CA GLY A 119 12.75 -4.11 -2.09
C GLY A 119 13.27 -3.51 -0.78
N GLU A 120 13.90 -2.34 -0.86
CA GLU A 120 14.36 -1.60 0.31
C GLU A 120 13.20 -1.08 1.16
N ASN A 121 13.38 -1.18 2.48
CA ASN A 121 12.41 -0.68 3.45
C ASN A 121 12.52 0.84 3.58
N SER A 122 11.38 1.52 3.59
CA SER A 122 11.26 2.95 3.89
C SER A 122 12.22 3.86 3.13
N ALA A 123 12.45 3.60 1.84
CA ALA A 123 13.55 4.19 1.08
C ALA A 123 13.13 4.69 -0.30
N TRP A 124 11.84 4.68 -0.63
CA TRP A 124 11.41 5.01 -1.97
C TRP A 124 9.99 5.57 -2.02
N CYS A 125 9.69 6.39 -3.03
CA CYS A 125 8.31 6.79 -3.30
C CYS A 125 8.08 6.93 -4.80
N ILE A 126 6.88 6.58 -5.25
CA ILE A 126 6.55 6.51 -6.68
C ILE A 126 6.66 7.84 -7.41
N TYR A 127 6.49 8.98 -6.72
CA TYR A 127 6.67 10.29 -7.33
C TYR A 127 8.06 10.88 -7.09
N THR A 128 8.86 10.33 -6.17
CA THR A 128 10.25 10.75 -5.91
C THR A 128 11.10 9.56 -5.47
N PRO A 129 12.06 9.11 -6.30
CA PRO A 129 12.93 7.98 -5.96
C PRO A 129 13.98 8.37 -4.91
N ASN A 130 14.25 9.68 -4.77
CA ASN A 130 15.12 10.23 -3.73
C ASN A 130 14.29 10.44 -2.46
N ALA A 131 13.99 9.33 -1.77
CA ALA A 131 13.19 9.37 -0.56
C ALA A 131 13.89 10.14 0.57
N ASP A 132 13.14 11.04 1.20
CA ASP A 132 13.49 11.68 2.46
C ASP A 132 12.18 11.99 3.19
N PHE A 133 12.02 11.40 4.37
CA PHE A 133 10.85 11.59 5.21
C PHE A 133 11.10 12.57 6.36
N GLY A 134 12.28 13.21 6.37
CA GLY A 134 12.63 14.29 7.26
C GLY A 134 13.07 13.84 8.66
N ASN A 135 13.71 14.76 9.38
CA ASN A 135 14.03 14.57 10.79
C ASN A 135 12.78 14.79 11.65
N ALA A 136 12.60 13.93 12.67
CA ALA A 136 11.51 14.07 13.64
C ALA A 136 11.54 15.45 14.30
N GLU A 137 12.71 15.89 14.78
CA GLU A 137 12.89 17.21 15.40
C GLU A 137 12.46 18.37 14.49
N VAL A 138 12.74 18.28 13.18
CA VAL A 138 12.32 19.31 12.21
C VAL A 138 10.79 19.31 12.05
N THR A 139 10.17 18.14 12.06
CA THR A 139 8.71 18.01 12.01
C THR A 139 8.07 18.58 13.27
N GLU A 140 8.62 18.30 14.46
CA GLU A 140 8.16 18.83 15.75
C GLU A 140 8.36 20.34 15.91
N LEU A 141 9.25 20.96 15.12
CA LEU A 141 9.36 22.43 15.04
C LEU A 141 8.19 23.06 14.27
N TRP A 142 7.64 22.37 13.25
CA TRP A 142 6.63 22.95 12.35
C TRP A 142 5.20 22.53 12.69
N TYR A 143 5.02 21.34 13.24
CA TYR A 143 3.72 20.79 13.60
C TYR A 143 3.63 20.61 15.11
N PRO A 144 2.47 20.84 15.74
CA PRO A 144 2.29 20.71 17.17
C PRO A 144 2.07 19.23 17.55
N VAL A 145 3.05 18.40 17.21
CA VAL A 145 3.08 16.96 17.48
C VAL A 145 4.43 16.59 18.08
N VAL A 146 4.47 15.47 18.79
CA VAL A 146 5.69 14.82 19.30
C VAL A 146 5.67 13.36 18.85
N PHE A 147 6.79 12.84 18.36
CA PHE A 147 6.90 11.44 17.98
C PHE A 147 6.95 10.54 19.21
N LEU A 148 5.97 9.65 19.34
CA LEU A 148 6.03 8.53 20.28
C LEU A 148 6.72 7.31 19.67
N GLY A 149 6.72 7.19 18.34
CA GLY A 149 7.45 6.15 17.65
C GLY A 149 7.47 6.35 16.13
N ARG A 150 8.48 5.74 15.50
CA ARG A 150 8.74 5.82 14.07
C ARG A 150 9.44 4.54 13.62
N ASN A 151 8.66 3.50 13.30
CA ASN A 151 9.14 2.12 13.24
C ASN A 151 8.84 1.48 11.90
N VAL A 152 9.76 0.69 11.36
CA VAL A 152 9.49 -0.19 10.20
C VAL A 152 8.27 -1.05 10.53
N GLN A 153 7.29 -1.09 9.62
CA GLN A 153 6.02 -1.75 9.88
C GLN A 153 6.11 -3.22 9.44
N PRO A 154 6.04 -4.19 10.38
CA PRO A 154 6.16 -5.59 10.04
C PRO A 154 5.02 -6.04 9.13
N ASP A 155 5.35 -6.88 8.15
CA ASP A 155 4.43 -7.42 7.15
C ASP A 155 3.73 -6.37 6.25
N SER A 156 4.25 -5.14 6.15
CA SER A 156 3.64 -4.09 5.30
C SER A 156 3.93 -4.23 3.80
N GLY A 157 5.00 -4.93 3.43
CA GLY A 157 5.36 -5.25 2.05
C GLY A 157 4.60 -6.46 1.52
N GLY A 158 4.45 -6.53 0.20
CA GLY A 158 3.89 -7.71 -0.47
C GLY A 158 4.73 -8.96 -0.23
N TYR A 159 4.10 -10.11 -0.42
CA TYR A 159 4.72 -11.41 -0.17
C TYR A 159 5.07 -12.10 -1.48
N GLY A 160 6.31 -12.55 -1.62
CA GLY A 160 6.77 -13.28 -2.79
C GLY A 160 8.07 -14.01 -2.52
N THR A 161 8.68 -14.54 -3.58
CA THR A 161 10.08 -15.00 -3.55
C THR A 161 10.98 -13.86 -3.09
N PHE A 162 10.80 -12.70 -3.72
CA PHE A 162 11.33 -11.42 -3.27
C PHE A 162 10.21 -10.57 -2.71
N ARG A 163 10.37 -10.16 -1.46
CA ARG A 163 9.44 -9.35 -0.69
C ARG A 163 9.48 -7.90 -1.19
N GLY A 164 8.33 -7.24 -1.23
CA GLY A 164 8.28 -5.79 -1.42
C GLY A 164 8.84 -5.07 -0.20
N GLY A 165 9.53 -3.95 -0.39
CA GLY A 165 10.05 -3.13 0.70
C GLY A 165 8.97 -2.83 1.74
N LEU A 166 9.34 -2.87 3.02
CA LEU A 166 8.41 -2.52 4.09
C LEU A 166 8.24 -1.00 4.11
N GLY A 167 7.04 -0.56 4.45
CA GLY A 167 6.84 0.80 4.90
C GLY A 167 7.18 0.92 6.39
N HIS A 168 6.72 2.00 6.99
CA HIS A 168 6.90 2.28 8.41
C HIS A 168 5.62 2.85 9.01
N THR A 169 5.64 3.16 10.30
CA THR A 169 4.53 3.79 11.00
C THR A 169 5.07 4.96 11.80
N ALA A 170 4.42 6.11 11.67
CA ALA A 170 4.63 7.26 12.54
C ALA A 170 3.53 7.32 13.60
N VAL A 171 3.92 7.45 14.86
CA VAL A 171 3.01 7.62 15.99
C VAL A 171 3.25 9.00 16.59
N TRP A 172 2.22 9.83 16.57
CA TRP A 172 2.26 11.21 17.03
C TRP A 172 1.35 11.42 18.22
N MET A 173 1.85 12.14 19.22
CA MET A 173 1.05 12.78 20.26
C MET A 173 0.85 14.24 19.88
N VAL A 174 -0.39 14.72 19.90
CA VAL A 174 -0.69 16.15 19.74
C VAL A 174 -0.23 16.92 20.98
N LYS A 175 0.48 18.03 20.79
CA LYS A 175 1.10 18.76 21.90
C LYS A 175 1.28 20.25 21.63
N ASN A 176 1.10 21.08 22.66
CA ASN A 176 1.28 22.54 22.64
C ASN A 176 0.38 23.28 21.64
N THR A 177 -0.87 22.84 21.45
CA THR A 177 -1.81 23.47 20.53
C THR A 177 -3.21 23.58 21.15
N PRO A 178 -3.99 24.62 20.81
CA PRO A 178 -5.45 24.67 21.05
C PRO A 178 -6.24 23.62 20.26
N GLY A 179 -5.63 23.01 19.25
CA GLY A 179 -6.17 21.91 18.49
C GLY A 179 -5.74 21.90 17.03
N ILE A 180 -5.62 20.70 16.47
CA ILE A 180 -5.37 20.45 15.04
C ILE A 180 -6.32 19.39 14.50
N GLU A 181 -6.66 19.51 13.23
CA GLU A 181 -7.29 18.45 12.45
C GLU A 181 -6.20 17.49 11.95
N TYR A 182 -6.57 16.21 11.89
CA TYR A 182 -5.82 15.22 11.15
C TYR A 182 -6.65 14.79 9.94
N GLN A 183 -6.04 14.91 8.77
CA GLN A 183 -6.64 14.54 7.50
C GLN A 183 -5.80 13.46 6.84
N CYS A 184 -6.47 12.52 6.20
CA CYS A 184 -5.84 11.38 5.57
C CYS A 184 -6.47 11.13 4.20
N GLY A 185 -5.69 11.42 3.15
CA GLY A 185 -5.99 11.08 1.76
C GLY A 185 -5.25 9.81 1.35
N CYS A 186 -5.72 9.14 0.30
CA CYS A 186 -5.05 7.96 -0.22
C CYS A 186 -4.76 8.12 -1.71
N ALA A 187 -3.49 8.31 -2.04
CA ALA A 187 -3.02 8.17 -3.39
C ALA A 187 -2.83 6.68 -3.73
N GLY A 188 -3.74 6.12 -4.52
CA GLY A 188 -3.75 4.68 -4.88
C GLY A 188 -4.94 3.90 -4.33
N MET A 189 -5.90 4.56 -3.65
CA MET A 189 -7.19 4.01 -3.19
C MET A 189 -7.09 2.73 -2.31
N ARG A 190 -5.94 2.54 -1.65
CA ARG A 190 -5.57 1.35 -0.86
C ARG A 190 -6.54 1.01 0.25
N SER A 191 -7.25 1.98 0.81
CA SER A 191 -8.17 1.75 1.94
C SER A 191 -9.33 0.79 1.62
N LYS A 192 -9.61 0.43 0.37
CA LYS A 192 -10.59 -0.64 0.09
C LYS A 192 -10.10 -1.63 -0.95
N VAL A 193 -9.25 -1.19 -1.87
CA VAL A 193 -8.79 -1.98 -3.01
C VAL A 193 -7.29 -1.82 -3.14
N LEU A 194 -6.60 -2.92 -3.43
CA LEU A 194 -5.19 -2.90 -3.79
C LEU A 194 -5.09 -2.94 -5.31
N ALA A 195 -4.64 -1.85 -5.92
CA ALA A 195 -4.62 -1.75 -7.39
C ALA A 195 -3.52 -2.62 -8.04
N ASN A 196 -2.52 -3.05 -7.29
CA ASN A 196 -1.41 -3.86 -7.80
C ASN A 196 -1.27 -5.10 -6.94
N HIS A 197 -1.03 -6.25 -7.58
CA HIS A 197 -1.12 -7.57 -6.93
C HIS A 197 0.24 -8.23 -6.71
N GLY A 198 1.33 -7.57 -7.11
CA GLY A 198 2.63 -8.20 -7.22
C GLY A 198 2.78 -8.97 -8.54
N MET A 199 3.99 -9.43 -8.81
CA MET A 199 4.35 -10.06 -10.08
C MET A 199 4.66 -11.54 -9.91
N PHE A 200 4.43 -12.31 -10.98
CA PHE A 200 4.89 -13.70 -11.12
C PHE A 200 4.51 -14.65 -9.96
N GLY A 201 3.29 -14.51 -9.43
CA GLY A 201 2.76 -15.38 -8.37
C GLY A 201 2.86 -14.82 -6.96
N ALA A 202 3.37 -13.59 -6.81
CA ALA A 202 3.36 -12.87 -5.55
C ALA A 202 1.96 -12.44 -5.12
N TYR A 203 1.83 -12.10 -3.85
CA TYR A 203 0.67 -11.47 -3.24
C TYR A 203 0.92 -9.99 -2.97
N PRO A 204 -0.12 -9.14 -3.01
CA PRO A 204 0.01 -7.77 -2.61
C PRO A 204 0.20 -7.62 -1.09
N GLY A 205 0.71 -6.45 -0.68
CA GLY A 205 0.65 -6.03 0.72
C GLY A 205 -0.79 -5.73 1.15
N TRP A 206 -1.10 -5.81 2.44
CA TRP A 206 -2.46 -5.59 2.97
C TRP A 206 -2.84 -4.10 3.07
N PRO A 207 -4.10 -3.67 2.96
CA PRO A 207 -4.48 -2.24 2.99
C PRO A 207 -4.03 -1.44 4.22
N ASP A 208 -3.40 -0.27 4.03
CA ASP A 208 -3.12 0.66 5.15
C ASP A 208 -4.40 1.12 5.84
N ARG A 209 -4.33 1.19 7.18
CA ARG A 209 -5.39 1.70 8.03
C ARG A 209 -4.80 2.65 9.06
N GLY A 210 -5.14 3.93 8.93
CA GLY A 210 -4.80 4.92 9.96
C GLY A 210 -5.54 4.62 11.27
N SER A 211 -5.02 5.18 12.35
CA SER A 211 -5.69 5.12 13.65
C SER A 211 -5.56 6.46 14.36
N TYR A 212 -6.56 6.83 15.16
CA TYR A 212 -6.46 7.96 16.06
C TYR A 212 -7.27 7.73 17.34
N ALA A 213 -6.89 8.42 18.40
CA ALA A 213 -7.61 8.44 19.66
C ALA A 213 -7.76 9.88 20.15
N HIS A 214 -8.98 10.24 20.56
CA HIS A 214 -9.38 11.58 21.00
C HIS A 214 -9.92 11.57 22.42
N ASP A 215 -9.55 12.57 23.22
CA ASP A 215 -9.76 12.66 24.68
C ASP A 215 -9.18 11.43 25.39
N THR A 216 -7.86 11.22 25.24
CA THR A 216 -7.17 10.04 25.76
C THR A 216 -6.72 10.18 27.22
N ASN A 217 -6.45 9.05 27.88
CA ASN A 217 -5.76 9.00 29.18
C ASN A 217 -4.23 9.09 29.09
N LEU A 218 -3.66 9.43 27.93
CA LEU A 218 -2.20 9.36 27.70
C LEU A 218 -1.41 10.23 28.70
N LYS A 219 -1.94 11.39 29.11
CA LYS A 219 -1.33 12.24 30.14
C LYS A 219 -1.11 11.49 31.45
N GLU A 220 -2.12 10.76 31.90
CA GLU A 220 -2.04 9.96 33.12
C GLU A 220 -1.01 8.83 32.99
N LEU A 221 -0.94 8.18 31.82
CA LEU A 221 0.06 7.16 31.53
C LEU A 221 1.49 7.73 31.62
N ILE A 222 1.70 8.93 31.07
CA ILE A 222 3.00 9.64 31.14
C ILE A 222 3.35 9.96 32.60
N GLU A 223 2.43 10.56 33.36
CA GLU A 223 2.66 10.93 34.77
C GLU A 223 2.96 9.71 35.65
N LYS A 224 2.33 8.57 35.35
CA LYS A 224 2.55 7.28 36.03
C LYS A 224 3.70 6.47 35.45
N GLN A 225 4.42 6.99 34.47
CA GLN A 225 5.53 6.31 33.77
C GLN A 225 5.14 4.91 33.25
N GLN A 226 3.92 4.77 32.74
CA GLN A 226 3.43 3.55 32.12
C GLN A 226 3.90 3.44 30.67
N PRO A 227 3.92 2.24 30.07
CA PRO A 227 4.21 2.06 28.66
C PRO A 227 3.28 2.89 27.77
N LEU A 228 3.84 3.55 26.75
CA LEU A 228 3.11 4.37 25.79
C LEU A 228 2.97 3.65 24.44
N VAL A 229 1.96 4.04 23.67
CA VAL A 229 1.78 3.61 22.28
C VAL A 229 2.91 4.19 21.42
N HIS A 230 3.70 3.32 20.77
CA HIS A 230 4.84 3.74 19.93
C HIS A 230 4.93 2.94 18.61
N GLU A 231 4.10 1.94 18.42
CA GLU A 231 4.04 1.11 17.22
C GLU A 231 2.60 0.65 16.99
N ARG A 232 2.33 -0.04 15.88
CA ARG A 232 0.98 -0.55 15.59
C ARG A 232 0.62 -1.83 16.35
N GLY A 233 1.60 -2.71 16.56
CA GLY A 233 1.38 -4.05 17.08
C GLY A 233 0.74 -5.00 16.07
N ASP A 234 -0.02 -5.97 16.56
CA ASP A 234 -0.78 -6.92 15.74
C ASP A 234 -2.03 -6.23 15.16
N PRO A 235 -2.29 -6.31 13.84
CA PRO A 235 -3.52 -5.78 13.24
C PRO A 235 -4.82 -6.37 13.81
N GLU A 236 -4.81 -7.62 14.28
CA GLU A 236 -5.98 -8.27 14.92
C GLU A 236 -6.16 -7.84 16.39
N ASP A 237 -5.11 -7.28 17.00
CA ASP A 237 -5.11 -6.87 18.40
C ASP A 237 -4.30 -5.56 18.60
N PRO A 238 -4.81 -4.42 18.06
CA PRO A 238 -4.05 -3.18 17.91
C PRO A 238 -3.61 -2.61 19.25
N ILE A 239 -2.32 -2.23 19.35
CA ILE A 239 -1.74 -1.80 20.64
C ILE A 239 -2.36 -0.49 21.16
N MET A 240 -2.84 0.38 20.26
CA MET A 240 -3.53 1.61 20.63
C MET A 240 -4.79 1.31 21.47
N ALA A 241 -5.57 0.30 21.10
CA ALA A 241 -6.76 -0.12 21.84
C ALA A 241 -6.44 -0.84 23.16
N LYS A 242 -5.25 -1.42 23.30
CA LYS A 242 -4.80 -2.07 24.53
C LYS A 242 -4.34 -1.08 25.60
N ILE A 243 -3.61 -0.05 25.17
CA ILE A 243 -2.91 0.86 26.07
C ILE A 243 -3.79 2.06 26.42
N LEU A 244 -4.53 2.61 25.45
CA LEU A 244 -5.29 3.84 25.64
C LEU A 244 -6.74 3.57 26.02
N THR A 245 -7.24 4.38 26.93
CA THR A 245 -8.67 4.66 27.05
C THR A 245 -8.92 6.05 26.48
N ALA A 246 -9.94 6.19 25.64
CA ALA A 246 -10.27 7.46 24.98
C ALA A 246 -11.79 7.57 24.79
N LYS A 247 -12.30 8.79 24.63
CA LYS A 247 -13.72 9.02 24.26
C LYS A 247 -14.00 8.48 22.86
N VAL A 248 -13.08 8.71 21.93
CA VAL A 248 -13.11 8.16 20.57
C VAL A 248 -11.80 7.42 20.33
N LEU A 249 -11.89 6.19 19.83
CA LEU A 249 -10.74 5.36 19.50
C LEU A 249 -11.05 4.62 18.20
N GLU A 250 -10.38 5.02 17.13
CA GLU A 250 -10.53 4.44 15.80
C GLU A 250 -9.22 3.77 15.39
N THR A 251 -9.23 2.45 15.18
CA THR A 251 -8.05 1.67 14.78
C THR A 251 -8.03 1.28 13.31
N ASN A 252 -9.11 1.56 12.59
CA ASN A 252 -9.34 1.02 11.26
C ASN A 252 -9.91 2.06 10.28
N ILE A 253 -9.29 3.24 10.21
CA ILE A 253 -9.78 4.36 9.40
C ILE A 253 -9.78 3.98 7.91
N ILE A 254 -10.89 4.29 7.23
CA ILE A 254 -11.02 4.19 5.78
C ILE A 254 -10.91 5.61 5.20
N THR A 255 -9.91 5.85 4.36
CA THR A 255 -9.72 7.13 3.68
C THR A 255 -10.63 7.30 2.45
N PRO A 256 -10.95 8.54 2.03
CA PRO A 256 -10.52 9.81 2.63
C PRO A 256 -11.17 10.06 3.99
N PHE A 257 -10.40 10.61 4.93
CA PHE A 257 -10.85 10.85 6.29
C PHE A 257 -10.37 12.20 6.81
N ILE A 258 -11.21 12.84 7.61
CA ILE A 258 -10.89 14.02 8.42
C ILE A 258 -11.44 13.76 9.81
N THR A 259 -10.67 14.13 10.84
CA THR A 259 -11.16 14.04 12.21
C THR A 259 -12.40 14.92 12.40
N PRO A 260 -13.47 14.39 13.02
CA PRO A 260 -14.73 15.14 13.18
C PRO A 260 -14.62 16.29 14.18
N GLU A 261 -13.67 16.19 15.12
CA GLU A 261 -13.33 17.21 16.11
C GLU A 261 -11.83 17.53 15.99
N LEU A 262 -11.43 18.73 16.45
CA LEU A 262 -10.01 19.08 16.56
C LEU A 262 -9.37 18.19 17.62
N LEU A 263 -8.29 17.51 17.25
CA LEU A 263 -7.45 16.78 18.17
C LEU A 263 -6.75 17.75 19.13
N GLN A 264 -6.82 17.43 20.42
CA GLN A 264 -6.35 18.23 21.54
C GLN A 264 -5.03 17.66 22.09
N GLU A 265 -4.42 18.36 23.06
CA GLU A 265 -3.22 17.83 23.72
C GLU A 265 -3.44 16.40 24.24
N TYR A 266 -2.42 15.55 24.04
CA TYR A 266 -2.40 14.13 24.43
C TYR A 266 -3.25 13.20 23.57
N ASP A 267 -3.92 13.70 22.53
CA ASP A 267 -4.49 12.83 21.50
C ASP A 267 -3.39 12.15 20.69
N VAL A 268 -3.70 10.96 20.18
CA VAL A 268 -2.72 10.12 19.50
C VAL A 268 -3.18 9.84 18.08
N ILE A 269 -2.25 9.97 17.14
CA ILE A 269 -2.41 9.61 15.74
C ILE A 269 -1.38 8.53 15.43
N MET A 270 -1.82 7.49 14.74
CA MET A 270 -0.93 6.46 14.20
C MET A 270 -1.17 6.36 12.71
N HIS A 271 -0.12 6.71 11.97
CA HIS A 271 -0.16 6.84 10.53
C HIS A 271 0.74 5.78 9.90
N PRO A 272 0.17 4.81 9.15
CA PRO A 272 0.96 3.84 8.41
C PRO A 272 1.45 4.42 7.09
N ILE A 273 2.67 4.06 6.72
CA ILE A 273 3.30 4.31 5.44
C ILE A 273 3.42 2.96 4.73
N SER A 274 3.15 2.95 3.42
CA SER A 274 2.95 1.72 2.67
C SER A 274 4.24 0.96 2.40
N GLY A 275 4.17 -0.37 2.45
CA GLY A 275 5.12 -1.22 1.75
C GLY A 275 4.80 -1.31 0.25
N ALA A 276 5.72 -1.88 -0.53
CA ALA A 276 5.54 -2.07 -1.97
C ALA A 276 5.18 -3.50 -2.35
N GLN A 277 4.98 -3.75 -3.64
CA GLN A 277 4.59 -5.07 -4.13
C GLN A 277 5.79 -6.02 -4.25
N ALA A 278 5.46 -7.31 -4.25
CA ALA A 278 6.42 -8.41 -4.29
C ALA A 278 6.51 -9.09 -5.66
N LEU A 279 7.50 -9.97 -5.78
CA LEU A 279 7.76 -10.76 -6.98
C LEU A 279 7.95 -12.25 -6.64
N GLY A 280 7.32 -13.12 -7.44
CA GLY A 280 7.46 -14.57 -7.35
C GLY A 280 6.56 -15.24 -6.31
N ASP A 281 6.41 -16.56 -6.38
CA ASP A 281 5.62 -17.34 -5.41
C ASP A 281 6.28 -17.30 -4.01
N PRO A 282 5.54 -16.93 -2.94
CA PRO A 282 6.06 -16.93 -1.57
C PRO A 282 6.66 -18.25 -1.09
N LEU A 283 6.23 -19.40 -1.64
CA LEU A 283 6.80 -20.71 -1.29
C LEU A 283 8.20 -20.94 -1.88
N GLU A 284 8.66 -20.10 -2.80
CA GLU A 284 10.02 -20.15 -3.35
C GLU A 284 10.98 -19.22 -2.60
N ARG A 285 10.49 -18.43 -1.63
CA ARG A 285 11.37 -17.57 -0.81
C ARG A 285 12.38 -18.41 -0.06
N ASP A 286 13.63 -17.96 -0.01
CA ASP A 286 14.67 -18.60 0.79
C ASP A 286 14.26 -18.65 2.28
N PRO A 287 14.18 -19.85 2.89
CA PRO A 287 13.87 -20.00 4.32
C PRO A 287 14.80 -19.21 5.23
N GLU A 288 16.08 -19.05 4.87
CA GLU A 288 17.04 -18.26 5.66
C GLU A 288 16.69 -16.77 5.65
N GLN A 289 16.23 -16.24 4.51
CA GLN A 289 15.75 -14.85 4.43
C GLN A 289 14.50 -14.63 5.29
N VAL A 290 13.60 -15.61 5.37
CA VAL A 290 12.43 -15.55 6.27
C VAL A 290 12.86 -15.53 7.74
N ALA A 291 13.87 -16.33 8.11
CA ALA A 291 14.43 -16.33 9.46
C ALA A 291 15.12 -14.98 9.80
N ILE A 292 15.81 -14.38 8.83
CA ILE A 292 16.39 -13.04 8.96
C ILE A 292 15.28 -11.98 9.16
N ASP A 293 14.21 -12.04 8.37
CA ASP A 293 13.07 -11.13 8.51
C ASP A 293 12.44 -11.24 9.92
N LEU A 294 12.28 -12.45 10.44
CA LEU A 294 11.76 -12.66 11.81
C LEU A 294 12.70 -12.09 12.87
N THR A 295 14.00 -12.34 12.73
CA THR A 295 15.03 -11.84 13.66
C THR A 295 15.07 -10.32 13.71
N LYS A 296 14.83 -9.66 12.57
CA LYS A 296 14.75 -8.20 12.48
C LYS A 296 13.39 -7.63 12.92
N GLY A 297 12.42 -8.48 13.25
CA GLY A 297 11.04 -8.07 13.52
C GLY A 297 10.32 -7.53 12.28
N TRP A 298 10.76 -7.87 11.07
CA TRP A 298 10.18 -7.43 9.80
C TRP A 298 8.98 -8.27 9.37
N THR A 299 8.87 -9.50 9.90
CA THR A 299 7.71 -10.37 9.70
C THR A 299 7.30 -11.05 10.99
N ARG A 300 6.10 -11.63 11.00
CA ARG A 300 5.56 -12.42 12.13
C ARG A 300 5.67 -13.92 11.85
N GLU A 301 5.78 -14.73 12.91
CA GLU A 301 5.86 -16.19 12.81
C GLU A 301 4.69 -16.79 12.02
N ARG A 302 3.49 -16.26 12.22
CA ARG A 302 2.29 -16.67 11.47
C ARG A 302 2.47 -16.47 9.96
N ILE A 303 3.09 -15.38 9.52
CA ILE A 303 3.34 -15.12 8.10
C ILE A 303 4.44 -16.04 7.55
N ALA A 304 5.53 -16.23 8.30
CA ALA A 304 6.56 -17.20 7.95
C ALA A 304 5.96 -18.60 7.74
N SER A 305 5.05 -19.01 8.63
CA SER A 305 4.32 -20.27 8.58
C SER A 305 3.33 -20.36 7.43
N ASP A 306 2.36 -19.44 7.37
CA ASP A 306 1.12 -19.61 6.62
C ASP A 306 1.25 -19.11 5.18
N VAL A 307 2.15 -18.16 4.94
CA VAL A 307 2.39 -17.56 3.62
C VAL A 307 3.60 -18.20 2.96
N HIS A 308 4.75 -18.24 3.65
CA HIS A 308 6.01 -18.74 3.10
C HIS A 308 6.23 -20.24 3.30
N GLY A 309 5.40 -20.90 4.12
CA GLY A 309 5.53 -22.32 4.42
C GLY A 309 6.79 -22.69 5.19
N VAL A 310 7.45 -21.71 5.82
CA VAL A 310 8.72 -21.91 6.53
C VAL A 310 8.42 -22.36 7.95
N VAL A 311 9.13 -23.39 8.39
CA VAL A 311 9.14 -23.87 9.77
C VAL A 311 10.37 -23.29 10.45
N VAL A 312 10.15 -22.59 11.56
CA VAL A 312 11.20 -21.86 12.27
C VAL A 312 11.24 -22.27 13.75
N SER A 313 12.41 -22.09 14.36
CA SER A 313 12.63 -22.22 15.79
C SER A 313 13.45 -21.03 16.28
N TYR A 314 13.17 -20.55 17.48
CA TYR A 314 13.94 -19.46 18.09
C TYR A 314 15.14 -20.02 18.88
N ASP A 315 16.33 -19.51 18.59
CA ASP A 315 17.54 -19.79 19.35
C ASP A 315 17.72 -18.71 20.44
N GLU A 316 17.36 -19.06 21.68
CA GLU A 316 17.46 -18.17 22.84
C GLU A 316 18.90 -17.67 23.10
N ALA A 317 19.92 -18.45 22.78
CA ALA A 317 21.31 -18.08 23.03
C ALA A 317 21.81 -17.07 22.00
N ALA A 318 21.46 -17.26 20.74
CA ALA A 318 21.81 -16.34 19.65
C ALA A 318 20.87 -15.13 19.57
N LYS A 319 19.66 -15.24 20.12
CA LYS A 319 18.53 -14.30 19.91
C LYS A 319 18.15 -14.17 18.44
N GLU A 320 18.16 -15.29 17.73
CA GLU A 320 17.90 -15.37 16.29
C GLU A 320 16.92 -16.47 15.97
N TRP A 321 16.12 -16.26 14.93
CA TRP A 321 15.30 -17.31 14.35
C TRP A 321 16.15 -18.19 13.42
N LYS A 322 15.87 -19.50 13.43
CA LYS A 322 16.49 -20.48 12.54
C LYS A 322 15.42 -21.24 11.77
N ALA A 323 15.61 -21.37 10.46
CA ALA A 323 14.74 -22.18 9.62
C ALA A 323 15.13 -23.66 9.68
N ASP A 324 14.15 -24.55 9.79
CA ASP A 324 14.32 -25.99 9.62
C ASP A 324 14.05 -26.32 8.14
N ALA A 325 15.10 -26.62 7.39
CA ALA A 325 15.01 -26.92 5.97
C ALA A 325 14.12 -28.14 5.68
N ALA A 326 14.30 -29.24 6.42
CA ALA A 326 13.56 -30.48 6.16
C ALA A 326 12.08 -30.36 6.51
N ALA A 327 11.76 -29.69 7.63
CA ALA A 327 10.38 -29.43 8.01
C ALA A 327 9.71 -28.42 7.08
N THR A 328 10.46 -27.41 6.60
CA THR A 328 10.00 -26.43 5.61
C THR A 328 9.65 -27.10 4.28
N ASP A 329 10.52 -27.95 3.76
CA ASP A 329 10.25 -28.68 2.50
C ASP A 329 8.99 -29.51 2.60
N LYS A 330 8.85 -30.29 3.68
CA LYS A 330 7.65 -31.10 3.94
C LYS A 330 6.38 -30.24 4.02
N LYS A 331 6.45 -29.08 4.67
CA LYS A 331 5.31 -28.16 4.79
C LYS A 331 4.95 -27.54 3.45
N ARG A 332 5.94 -27.08 2.68
CA ARG A 332 5.75 -26.53 1.33
C ARG A 332 5.15 -27.55 0.38
N ASP A 333 5.57 -28.81 0.43
CA ASP A 333 4.95 -29.90 -0.35
C ASP A 333 3.47 -30.07 -0.01
N GLY A 334 3.13 -30.06 1.29
CA GLY A 334 1.75 -30.08 1.74
C GLY A 334 0.94 -28.89 1.24
N MET A 335 1.49 -27.68 1.28
CA MET A 335 0.85 -26.47 0.75
C MET A 335 0.67 -26.51 -0.77
N ARG A 336 1.65 -27.04 -1.51
CA ARG A 336 1.53 -27.25 -2.97
C ARG A 336 0.44 -28.26 -3.29
N GLN A 337 0.33 -29.34 -2.52
CA GLN A 337 -0.76 -30.31 -2.70
C GLN A 337 -2.12 -29.69 -2.38
N ALA A 338 -2.25 -28.96 -1.28
CA ALA A 338 -3.49 -28.24 -0.94
C ALA A 338 -3.90 -27.21 -2.00
N ARG A 339 -2.93 -26.53 -2.64
CA ARG A 339 -3.18 -25.64 -3.79
C ARG A 339 -3.73 -26.41 -4.99
N LYS A 340 -3.20 -27.60 -5.30
CA LYS A 340 -3.73 -28.47 -6.37
C LYS A 340 -5.14 -28.93 -6.06
N ASP A 341 -5.37 -29.43 -4.84
CA ASP A 341 -6.64 -30.03 -4.42
C ASP A 341 -7.80 -29.01 -4.44
N ARG A 342 -7.55 -27.75 -4.09
CA ARG A 342 -8.57 -26.68 -4.12
C ARG A 342 -8.73 -26.00 -5.49
N SER A 343 -7.79 -26.21 -6.41
CA SER A 343 -7.81 -25.54 -7.71
C SER A 343 -8.79 -26.21 -8.66
N VAL A 344 -9.41 -25.41 -9.54
CA VAL A 344 -10.25 -25.91 -10.62
C VAL A 344 -9.68 -25.45 -11.97
N PRO A 345 -9.88 -26.20 -13.06
CA PRO A 345 -9.53 -25.74 -14.40
C PRO A 345 -10.17 -24.39 -14.73
N PHE A 346 -9.43 -23.50 -15.38
CA PHE A 346 -9.89 -22.14 -15.72
C PHE A 346 -11.26 -22.12 -16.42
N LYS A 347 -11.49 -23.05 -17.36
CA LYS A 347 -12.75 -23.12 -18.11
C LYS A 347 -13.96 -23.44 -17.22
N GLU A 348 -13.75 -24.24 -16.17
CA GLU A 348 -14.81 -24.59 -15.22
C GLU A 348 -15.14 -23.40 -14.32
N TRP A 349 -14.11 -22.74 -13.78
CA TRP A 349 -14.30 -21.48 -13.04
C TRP A 349 -14.98 -20.41 -13.90
N TRP A 350 -14.49 -20.20 -15.12
CA TRP A 350 -15.00 -19.16 -16.03
C TRP A 350 -16.48 -19.39 -16.37
N ALA A 351 -16.90 -20.65 -16.56
CA ALA A 351 -18.29 -20.97 -16.86
C ALA A 351 -19.23 -20.58 -15.71
N GLN A 352 -18.84 -20.87 -14.46
CA GLN A 352 -19.59 -20.48 -13.27
C GLN A 352 -19.57 -18.97 -13.06
N GLU A 353 -18.40 -18.34 -13.21
CA GLU A 353 -18.25 -16.92 -12.95
C GLU A 353 -19.02 -16.09 -13.97
N ARG A 354 -19.02 -16.49 -15.25
CA ARG A 354 -19.84 -15.86 -16.29
C ARG A 354 -21.31 -15.73 -15.90
N GLU A 355 -21.91 -16.79 -15.33
CA GLU A 355 -23.32 -16.78 -14.94
C GLU A 355 -23.58 -15.73 -13.86
N LYS A 356 -22.68 -15.63 -12.88
CA LYS A 356 -22.73 -14.58 -11.85
C LYS A 356 -22.56 -13.18 -12.43
N ILE A 357 -21.61 -13.00 -13.36
CA ILE A 357 -21.40 -11.73 -14.06
C ILE A 357 -22.67 -11.31 -14.81
N GLN A 358 -23.28 -12.22 -15.58
CA GLN A 358 -24.50 -11.94 -16.32
C GLN A 358 -25.69 -11.62 -15.39
N ALA A 359 -25.77 -12.26 -14.23
CA ALA A 359 -26.78 -11.98 -13.22
C ALA A 359 -26.46 -10.76 -12.32
N LYS A 360 -25.26 -10.17 -12.47
CA LYS A 360 -24.71 -9.14 -11.56
C LYS A 360 -24.73 -9.59 -10.10
N GLU A 361 -24.53 -10.88 -9.87
CA GLU A 361 -24.65 -11.50 -8.57
C GLU A 361 -23.55 -11.00 -7.62
N ASN A 362 -23.94 -10.61 -6.40
CA ASN A 362 -23.03 -10.14 -5.35
C ASN A 362 -22.12 -8.98 -5.76
N MET A 363 -22.54 -8.14 -6.72
CA MET A 363 -21.80 -6.95 -7.12
C MET A 363 -22.27 -5.72 -6.34
N ASP A 364 -21.33 -5.05 -5.67
CA ASP A 364 -21.58 -3.74 -5.09
C ASP A 364 -21.91 -2.72 -6.20
N SER A 365 -22.80 -1.77 -5.90
CA SER A 365 -23.16 -0.68 -6.80
C SER A 365 -21.95 0.07 -7.38
N ALA A 366 -20.86 0.23 -6.61
CA ALA A 366 -19.64 0.89 -7.08
C ALA A 366 -18.89 0.05 -8.13
N VAL A 367 -18.95 -1.29 -8.03
CA VAL A 367 -18.35 -2.20 -9.03
C VAL A 367 -19.17 -2.18 -10.31
N ILE A 368 -20.51 -2.20 -10.18
CA ILE A 368 -21.42 -2.05 -11.32
C ILE A 368 -21.15 -0.72 -12.04
N GLU A 369 -21.04 0.37 -11.30
CA GLU A 369 -20.76 1.70 -11.85
C GLU A 369 -19.42 1.75 -12.57
N MET A 370 -18.38 1.17 -11.98
CA MET A 370 -17.05 1.10 -12.58
C MET A 370 -17.09 0.43 -13.95
N TRP A 371 -17.75 -0.74 -14.05
CA TRP A 371 -17.86 -1.46 -15.31
C TRP A 371 -18.72 -0.72 -16.32
N ARG A 372 -19.90 -0.25 -15.90
CA ARG A 372 -20.84 0.51 -16.73
C ARG A 372 -20.18 1.76 -17.33
N GLY A 373 -19.60 2.60 -16.49
CA GLY A 373 -18.91 3.82 -16.92
C GLY A 373 -17.72 3.55 -17.83
N SER A 374 -16.95 2.48 -17.59
CA SER A 374 -15.84 2.09 -18.47
C SER A 374 -16.34 1.65 -19.85
N MET A 375 -17.44 0.88 -19.92
CA MET A 375 -18.04 0.45 -21.18
C MET A 375 -18.67 1.61 -21.96
N GLU A 376 -19.28 2.58 -21.27
CA GLU A 376 -19.85 3.79 -21.86
C GLU A 376 -18.76 4.70 -22.44
N LEU A 377 -17.65 4.91 -21.71
CA LEU A 377 -16.51 5.72 -22.15
C LEU A 377 -15.66 5.05 -23.22
N SER A 378 -15.65 3.73 -23.30
CA SER A 378 -14.82 2.95 -24.23
C SER A 378 -15.61 1.78 -24.83
N PRO A 379 -16.41 2.04 -25.90
CA PRO A 379 -17.28 1.02 -26.49
C PRO A 379 -16.54 -0.23 -26.98
N GLU A 380 -15.30 -0.07 -27.46
CA GLU A 380 -14.42 -1.18 -27.89
C GLU A 380 -14.08 -2.10 -26.71
N TYR A 381 -13.68 -1.53 -25.58
CA TYR A 381 -13.47 -2.28 -24.33
C TYR A 381 -14.73 -3.00 -23.86
N GLY A 382 -15.90 -2.34 -23.98
CA GLY A 382 -17.17 -2.99 -23.69
C GLY A 382 -17.49 -4.17 -24.61
N ALA A 383 -17.11 -4.09 -25.89
CA ALA A 383 -17.24 -5.21 -26.82
C ALA A 383 -16.30 -6.37 -26.45
N GLU A 384 -15.05 -6.08 -26.07
CA GLU A 384 -14.11 -7.09 -25.59
C GLU A 384 -14.62 -7.79 -24.32
N LEU A 385 -15.15 -7.04 -23.35
CA LEU A 385 -15.68 -7.59 -22.11
C LEU A 385 -16.89 -8.51 -22.37
N ARG A 386 -17.82 -8.08 -23.23
CA ARG A 386 -18.95 -8.92 -23.67
C ARG A 386 -18.48 -10.17 -24.38
N ALA A 387 -17.49 -10.07 -25.27
CA ALA A 387 -16.94 -11.20 -26.00
C ALA A 387 -16.25 -12.20 -25.04
N PHE A 388 -15.41 -11.70 -24.13
CA PHE A 388 -14.69 -12.52 -23.15
C PHE A 388 -15.64 -13.31 -22.27
N TRP A 389 -16.72 -12.68 -21.78
CA TRP A 389 -17.75 -13.31 -20.96
C TRP A 389 -18.90 -13.92 -21.78
N LYS A 390 -18.86 -13.89 -23.11
CA LYS A 390 -19.97 -14.32 -23.99
C LYS A 390 -21.34 -13.78 -23.57
N LEU A 391 -21.41 -12.50 -23.21
CA LEU A 391 -22.65 -11.86 -22.76
C LEU A 391 -23.53 -11.44 -23.96
N PRO A 392 -24.84 -11.23 -23.78
CA PRO A 392 -25.70 -10.65 -24.82
C PRO A 392 -25.14 -9.33 -25.37
N GLU A 393 -25.39 -9.04 -26.64
CA GLU A 393 -24.86 -7.81 -27.28
C GLU A 393 -25.37 -6.53 -26.62
N ASP A 394 -26.61 -6.56 -26.12
CA ASP A 394 -27.27 -5.47 -25.40
C ASP A 394 -26.95 -5.45 -23.89
N PHE A 395 -26.07 -6.34 -23.42
CA PHE A 395 -25.70 -6.37 -22.01
C PHE A 395 -24.95 -5.10 -21.59
N THR A 396 -25.40 -4.54 -20.48
CA THR A 396 -24.74 -3.48 -19.70
C THR A 396 -24.79 -3.82 -18.22
N PHE A 397 -23.76 -3.40 -17.49
CA PHE A 397 -23.77 -3.42 -16.03
C PHE A 397 -24.77 -2.41 -15.46
#